data_AF-A0A928NXC5-F1
#
_entry.id   AF-A0A928NXC5-F1
#
_cell.length_a   1.000
_cell.length_b   1.000
_cell.length_c   1.000
_cell.angle_alpha   90.00
_cell.angle_beta   90.00
_cell.angle_gamma   90.00
#
_symmetry.space_group_name_H-M   'P 1'
#
loop_
_entity.id
_entity.type
_entity.pdbx_description
1 polymer ?
#
loop_
_entity_poly.entity_id
_entity_poly.type
_entity_poly.pdbx_seq_one_letter_code
_entity_poly.pdbx_strand_id
1 'polypeptide(L)'
;MKCKVLLKFFGSKKIASVESVTLTLRGMRGSTVYEIVNDTEQLELRFYREFYSNGESVLKLENSTVVDTCVFIEFMNTCGVIRWDGFHGKHPRNVKDGIMFSFTAIVNTGQTIRADGSENFPKGYREFVRGLNNMLEKTNAKETNE
;
A
#
# COMPACT_ATOMS: atom_id res chain seq x y z
N MET A 1 7.56 -15.42 -8.06
CA MET A 1 6.45 -16.25 -8.59
C MET A 1 5.56 -15.43 -9.53
N LYS A 2 5.07 -15.99 -10.64
CA LYS A 2 4.08 -15.34 -11.52
C LYS A 2 2.70 -15.91 -11.20
N CYS A 3 1.77 -15.09 -10.74
CA CYS A 3 0.39 -15.53 -10.58
C CYS A 3 -0.26 -15.69 -11.96
N LYS A 4 -0.82 -16.87 -12.23
CA LYS A 4 -1.48 -17.18 -13.52
C LYS A 4 -2.90 -16.59 -13.52
N VAL A 5 -3.00 -15.26 -13.50
CA VAL A 5 -4.29 -14.56 -13.62
C VAL A 5 -4.86 -14.87 -15.00
N LEU A 6 -6.07 -15.43 -15.05
CA LEU A 6 -6.78 -15.78 -16.28
C LEU A 6 -6.87 -14.56 -17.22
N LEU A 7 -6.04 -14.56 -18.26
CA LEU A 7 -5.99 -13.54 -19.30
C LEU A 7 -7.22 -13.67 -20.21
N LYS A 8 -8.23 -12.84 -19.98
CA LYS A 8 -9.18 -12.43 -21.03
C LYS A 8 -8.97 -10.94 -21.33
N PHE A 9 -8.63 -10.66 -22.59
CA PHE A 9 -8.21 -9.37 -23.11
C PHE A 9 -9.40 -8.43 -23.34
N PHE A 10 -9.23 -7.14 -22.97
CA PHE A 10 -9.48 -5.92 -23.76
C PHE A 10 -9.01 -4.70 -22.94
N GLY A 11 -7.93 -4.02 -23.38
CA GLY A 11 -7.76 -2.56 -23.22
C GLY A 11 -7.15 -1.89 -21.97
N SER A 12 -6.79 -2.58 -20.87
CA SER A 12 -6.19 -1.88 -19.70
C SER A 12 -4.91 -2.53 -19.17
N LYS A 13 -3.83 -1.74 -19.00
CA LYS A 13 -2.59 -2.13 -18.30
C LYS A 13 -2.97 -2.73 -16.93
N LYS A 14 -2.40 -3.87 -16.55
CA LYS A 14 -2.64 -4.58 -15.28
C LYS A 14 -1.33 -4.91 -14.58
N ILE A 15 -1.41 -5.17 -13.28
CA ILE A 15 -0.34 -5.71 -12.44
C ILE A 15 -0.40 -7.23 -12.50
N ALA A 16 0.71 -7.89 -12.81
CA ALA A 16 0.86 -9.34 -12.95
C ALA A 16 1.92 -9.93 -12.00
N SER A 17 2.81 -9.08 -11.48
CA SER A 17 3.76 -9.42 -10.42
C SER A 17 4.00 -8.20 -9.53
N VAL A 18 4.39 -8.45 -8.29
CA VAL A 18 4.74 -7.43 -7.30
C VAL A 18 6.04 -7.83 -6.61
N GLU A 19 6.95 -6.87 -6.47
CA GLU A 19 8.25 -7.04 -5.83
C GLU A 19 8.26 -6.30 -4.48
N SER A 20 7.81 -5.06 -4.49
CA SER A 20 7.64 -4.27 -3.27
C SER A 20 6.55 -3.21 -3.42
N VAL A 21 5.97 -2.81 -2.30
CA VAL A 21 5.08 -1.65 -2.20
C VAL A 21 5.39 -0.91 -0.91
N THR A 22 5.49 0.42 -0.98
CA THR A 22 5.57 1.30 0.17
C THR A 22 4.49 2.36 0.05
N LEU A 23 3.66 2.48 1.07
CA LEU A 23 2.68 3.56 1.23
C LEU A 23 2.95 4.27 2.55
N THR A 24 3.35 5.53 2.47
CA THR A 24 3.54 6.40 3.63
C THR A 24 2.40 7.39 3.71
N LEU A 25 1.71 7.42 4.85
CA LEU A 25 0.70 8.41 5.19
C LEU A 25 1.28 9.32 6.28
N ARG A 26 1.27 10.63 6.06
CA ARG A 26 1.72 11.62 7.04
C ARG A 26 0.59 12.56 7.39
N GLY A 27 0.28 12.68 8.66
CA GLY A 27 -0.64 13.70 9.17
C GLY A 27 -0.04 14.39 10.39
N MET A 28 -0.79 15.31 10.98
CA MET A 28 -0.34 16.06 12.16
C MET A 28 -0.01 15.19 13.38
N ARG A 29 -0.65 14.01 13.49
CA ARG A 29 -0.50 13.11 14.64
C ARG A 29 0.60 12.07 14.47
N GLY A 30 1.36 12.15 13.38
CA GLY A 30 2.44 11.23 13.05
C GLY A 30 2.29 10.61 11.67
N SER A 31 3.23 9.74 11.34
CA SER A 31 3.24 9.00 10.08
C SER A 31 2.93 7.53 10.30
N THR A 32 2.30 6.90 9.32
CA THR A 32 2.16 5.46 9.24
C THR A 32 2.73 4.97 7.91
N VAL A 33 3.39 3.82 7.93
CA VAL A 33 3.99 3.23 6.73
C VAL A 33 3.47 1.81 6.57
N TYR A 34 2.96 1.51 5.38
CA TYR A 34 2.68 0.14 4.97
C TYR A 34 3.81 -0.29 4.03
N GLU A 35 4.41 -1.44 4.32
CA GLU A 35 5.40 -2.06 3.45
C GLU A 35 4.93 -3.44 3.05
N ILE A 36 5.04 -3.74 1.77
CA ILE A 36 4.89 -5.06 1.20
C ILE A 36 6.26 -5.50 0.74
N VAL A 37 6.75 -6.60 1.30
CA VAL A 37 8.04 -7.16 0.93
C VAL A 37 7.82 -8.60 0.46
N ASN A 38 8.38 -8.91 -0.71
CA ASN A 38 8.41 -10.27 -1.22
C ASN A 38 9.67 -10.96 -0.69
N ASP A 39 9.55 -11.66 0.44
CA ASP A 39 10.64 -12.49 0.96
C ASP A 39 10.45 -13.92 0.45
N THR A 40 11.19 -14.21 -0.63
CA THR A 40 11.52 -15.50 -1.30
C THR A 40 10.46 -16.60 -1.50
N GLU A 41 9.43 -16.71 -0.65
CA GLU A 41 8.29 -17.64 -0.78
C GLU A 41 6.93 -17.00 -0.40
N GLN A 42 6.90 -15.90 0.35
CA GLN A 42 5.67 -15.30 0.85
C GLN A 42 5.71 -13.77 0.79
N LEU A 43 4.54 -13.16 0.59
CA LEU A 43 4.39 -11.71 0.55
C LEU A 43 3.94 -11.24 1.93
N GLU A 44 4.78 -10.48 2.63
CA GLU A 44 4.47 -9.98 3.96
C GLU A 44 4.00 -8.53 3.87
N LEU A 45 2.84 -8.24 4.46
CA LEU A 45 2.36 -6.89 4.73
C LEU A 45 2.77 -6.48 6.13
N ARG A 46 3.57 -5.43 6.23
CA ARG A 46 4.05 -4.82 7.47
C ARG A 46 3.44 -3.44 7.65
N PHE A 47 3.03 -3.13 8.86
CA PHE A 47 2.49 -1.84 9.26
C PHE A 47 3.36 -1.24 10.35
N TYR A 48 3.89 -0.06 10.07
CA TYR A 48 4.72 0.72 10.98
C TYR A 48 4.00 2.01 11.36
N ARG A 49 4.29 2.48 12.58
CA ARG A 49 3.99 3.84 13.00
C ARG A 49 5.28 4.57 13.33
N GLU A 50 5.40 5.79 12.83
CA GLU A 50 6.48 6.70 13.18
C GLU A 50 6.15 7.38 14.50
N PHE A 51 7.09 7.33 15.44
CA PHE A 51 7.01 8.03 16.70
C PHE A 51 8.25 8.91 16.87
N TYR A 52 8.06 10.06 17.51
CA TYR A 52 9.17 10.91 17.90
C TYR A 52 9.64 10.46 19.29
N SER A 53 10.90 10.02 19.40
CA SER A 53 11.50 9.57 20.65
C SER A 53 12.95 10.07 20.71
N ASN A 54 13.34 10.66 21.84
CA ASN A 54 14.71 11.13 22.09
C ASN A 54 15.28 12.07 21.00
N GLY A 55 14.44 12.89 20.36
CA GLY A 55 14.89 13.81 19.32
C GLY A 55 14.97 13.20 17.91
N GLU A 56 14.63 11.92 17.76
CA GLU A 56 14.67 11.20 16.49
C GLU A 56 13.29 10.63 16.11
N SER A 57 13.03 10.55 14.81
CA SER A 57 11.92 9.78 14.26
C SER A 57 12.29 8.29 14.23
N VAL A 58 11.52 7.46 14.93
CA VAL A 58 11.69 6.00 14.93
C VAL A 58 10.46 5.35 14.30
N LEU A 59 10.67 4.51 13.28
CA LEU A 59 9.64 3.61 12.75
C LEU A 59 9.57 2.36 13.61
N LYS A 60 8.41 2.11 14.21
CA LYS A 60 8.14 0.91 14.99
C LYS A 60 7.16 0.02 14.25
N LEU A 61 7.51 -1.26 14.09
CA LEU A 61 6.59 -2.27 13.57
C LEU A 61 5.46 -2.47 14.58
N GLU A 62 4.23 -2.22 14.15
CA GLU A 62 3.05 -2.33 15.00
C GLU A 62 2.22 -3.58 14.66
N ASN A 63 2.24 -4.02 13.40
CA ASN A 63 1.56 -5.25 12.98
C ASN A 63 2.21 -5.81 11.69
N SER A 64 2.15 -7.12 11.48
CA SER A 64 2.44 -7.71 10.18
C SER A 64 1.61 -8.96 9.91
N THR A 65 1.46 -9.30 8.64
CA THR A 65 0.78 -10.53 8.24
C THR A 65 1.26 -11.03 6.88
N VAL A 66 1.24 -12.34 6.71
CA VAL A 66 1.46 -12.98 5.42
C VAL A 66 0.19 -12.86 4.57
N VAL A 67 0.36 -12.44 3.32
CA VAL A 67 -0.70 -12.31 2.33
C VAL A 67 -0.39 -13.19 1.13
N ASP A 68 -1.40 -13.89 0.62
CA ASP A 68 -1.26 -14.61 -0.63
C ASP A 68 -0.94 -13.63 -1.78
N THR A 69 0.08 -13.96 -2.59
CA THR A 69 0.57 -13.05 -3.63
C THR A 69 -0.48 -12.81 -4.71
N CYS A 70 -1.24 -13.85 -5.09
CA CYS A 70 -2.29 -13.73 -6.10
C CYS A 70 -3.43 -12.83 -5.59
N VAL A 71 -3.87 -13.04 -4.35
CA VAL A 71 -4.88 -12.21 -3.69
C VAL A 71 -4.43 -10.75 -3.62
N PHE A 72 -3.16 -10.50 -3.27
CA PHE A 72 -2.64 -9.13 -3.19
C PHE A 72 -2.58 -8.45 -4.58
N ILE A 73 -2.16 -9.17 -5.62
CA ILE A 73 -2.16 -8.66 -7.00
C ILE A 73 -3.58 -8.34 -7.49
N GLU A 74 -4.55 -9.22 -7.23
CA GLU A 74 -5.95 -8.97 -7.58
C GLU A 74 -6.51 -7.74 -6.87
N PHE A 75 -6.16 -7.57 -5.59
CA PHE A 75 -6.50 -6.40 -4.81
C PHE A 75 -5.91 -5.11 -5.41
N MET A 76 -4.61 -5.08 -5.74
CA MET A 76 -3.99 -3.91 -6.39
C MET A 76 -4.66 -3.57 -7.72
N ASN A 77 -5.01 -4.58 -8.52
CA ASN A 77 -5.72 -4.38 -9.79
C ASN A 77 -7.14 -3.85 -9.59
N THR A 78 -7.86 -4.33 -8.57
CA THR A 78 -9.21 -3.87 -8.23
C THR A 78 -9.20 -2.40 -7.78
N CYS A 79 -8.18 -2.00 -7.03
CA CYS A 79 -7.95 -0.60 -6.66
C CYS A 79 -7.42 0.27 -7.82
N GLY A 80 -7.10 -0.32 -8.97
CA GLY A 80 -6.61 0.42 -10.13
C GLY A 80 -5.23 1.04 -9.94
N VAL A 81 -4.39 0.47 -9.07
CA VAL A 81 -3.08 1.03 -8.65
C VAL A 81 -2.15 1.30 -9.84
N ILE A 82 -2.22 0.51 -10.90
CA ILE A 82 -1.46 0.73 -12.14
C ILE A 82 -1.67 2.11 -12.77
N ARG A 83 -2.82 2.75 -12.51
CA ARG A 83 -3.18 4.10 -13.02
C ARG A 83 -2.73 5.22 -12.11
N TRP A 84 -2.17 4.90 -10.94
CA TRP A 84 -1.63 5.89 -10.03
C TRP A 84 -0.27 6.40 -10.50
N ASP A 85 0.37 5.71 -11.44
CA ASP A 85 1.68 6.09 -11.95
C ASP A 85 1.68 7.51 -12.52
N GLY A 86 2.49 8.38 -11.93
CA GLY A 86 2.57 9.81 -12.25
C GLY A 86 1.47 10.68 -11.64
N PHE A 87 0.60 10.13 -10.79
CA PHE A 87 -0.40 10.92 -10.08
C PHE A 87 0.27 11.87 -9.07
N HIS A 88 -0.07 13.15 -9.18
CA HIS A 88 0.34 14.18 -8.23
C HIS A 88 -0.89 14.97 -7.76
N GLY A 89 -1.34 14.70 -6.53
CA GLY A 89 -2.49 15.32 -5.92
C GLY A 89 -2.16 16.68 -5.32
N LYS A 90 -2.45 17.76 -6.05
CA LYS A 90 -2.24 19.13 -5.55
C LYS A 90 -3.04 19.40 -4.28
N HIS A 91 -2.36 19.99 -3.30
CA HIS A 91 -2.97 20.41 -2.04
C HIS A 91 -4.06 21.47 -2.28
N PRO A 92 -5.31 21.27 -1.81
CA PRO A 92 -6.36 22.26 -1.95
C PRO A 92 -6.05 23.53 -1.14
N ARG A 93 -6.30 24.72 -1.71
CA ARG A 93 -5.94 26.02 -1.10
C ARG A 93 -6.56 26.28 0.30
N ASN A 94 -7.66 25.61 0.62
CA ASN A 94 -8.45 25.87 1.83
C ASN A 94 -8.33 24.77 2.88
N VAL A 95 -7.47 23.77 2.67
CA VAL A 95 -7.19 22.75 3.68
C VAL A 95 -5.94 23.20 4.45
N LYS A 96 -6.05 23.33 5.77
CA LYS A 96 -4.91 23.68 6.63
C LYS A 96 -4.21 22.44 7.17
N ASP A 97 -5.02 21.43 7.47
CA ASP A 97 -4.58 20.20 8.11
C ASP A 97 -4.93 19.04 7.20
N GLY A 98 -3.93 18.52 6.50
CA GLY A 98 -4.11 17.48 5.50
C GLY A 98 -3.22 16.27 5.72
N ILE A 99 -3.74 15.10 5.33
CA ILE A 99 -2.98 13.89 5.16
C ILE A 99 -2.23 13.98 3.83
N MET A 100 -0.91 13.86 3.91
CA MET A 100 -0.06 13.61 2.77
C MET A 100 0.10 12.11 2.57
N PHE A 101 0.12 11.67 1.32
CA PHE A 101 0.51 10.31 0.98
C PHE A 101 1.68 10.32 0.01
N SER A 102 2.53 9.31 0.14
CA SER A 102 3.56 8.98 -0.83
C SER A 102 3.51 7.47 -1.07
N PHE A 103 3.47 7.09 -2.33
CA PHE A 103 3.32 5.70 -2.77
C PHE A 103 4.40 5.36 -3.78
N THR A 104 5.07 4.23 -3.56
CA THR A 104 5.96 3.62 -4.55
C THR A 104 5.68 2.12 -4.60
N ALA A 105 5.61 1.56 -5.80
CA ALA A 105 5.55 0.12 -5.99
C ALA A 105 6.46 -0.32 -7.13
N ILE A 106 7.09 -1.47 -6.99
CA ILE A 106 7.82 -2.16 -8.06
C ILE A 106 7.00 -3.38 -8.47
N VAL A 107 6.52 -3.38 -9.71
CA VAL A 107 5.59 -4.37 -10.27
C VAL A 107 6.02 -4.83 -11.65
N ASN A 108 5.39 -5.87 -12.19
CA ASN A 108 5.57 -6.30 -13.58
C ASN A 108 7.03 -6.48 -14.01
N THR A 109 7.88 -6.98 -13.09
CA THR A 109 9.32 -7.16 -13.34
C THR A 109 10.02 -5.82 -13.58
N GLY A 110 10.09 -5.00 -12.53
CA GLY A 110 10.85 -3.75 -12.50
C GLY A 110 10.10 -2.46 -12.88
N GLN A 111 8.84 -2.52 -13.31
CA GLN A 111 8.04 -1.33 -13.55
C GLN A 111 7.80 -0.60 -12.21
N THR A 112 8.30 0.63 -12.08
CA THR A 112 8.01 1.47 -10.92
C THR A 112 6.71 2.25 -11.12
N ILE A 113 5.83 2.25 -10.13
CA ILE A 113 4.68 3.14 -10.00
C ILE A 113 5.00 4.14 -8.90
N ARG A 114 4.87 5.44 -9.19
CA ARG A 114 4.99 6.50 -8.17
C ARG A 114 3.76 7.38 -8.16
N ALA A 115 3.27 7.69 -6.96
CA ALA A 115 2.18 8.61 -6.76
C ALA A 115 2.35 9.35 -5.44
N ASP A 116 1.97 10.62 -5.41
CA ASP A 116 1.98 11.41 -4.20
C ASP A 116 0.85 12.43 -4.22
N GLY A 117 0.57 13.01 -3.06
CA GLY A 117 -0.39 14.08 -2.97
C GLY A 117 -0.71 14.45 -1.54
N SER A 118 -1.45 15.54 -1.41
CA SER A 118 -1.95 16.02 -0.12
C SER A 118 -3.42 16.32 -0.27
N GLU A 119 -4.25 15.66 0.53
CA GLU A 119 -5.72 15.82 0.54
C GLU A 119 -6.44 15.55 -0.78
N ASN A 120 -5.69 15.11 -1.79
CA ASN A 120 -6.18 14.75 -3.10
C ASN A 120 -5.51 13.45 -3.51
N PHE A 121 -6.32 12.43 -3.77
CA PHE A 121 -5.88 11.05 -3.86
C PHE A 121 -6.35 10.43 -5.17
N PRO A 122 -5.58 9.49 -5.75
CA PRO A 122 -6.01 8.81 -6.95
C PRO A 122 -7.26 7.94 -6.67
N LYS A 123 -8.05 7.68 -7.70
CA LYS A 123 -9.22 6.79 -7.59
C LYS A 123 -8.78 5.42 -7.06
N GLY A 124 -9.53 4.87 -6.11
CA GLY A 124 -9.23 3.58 -5.48
C GLY A 124 -8.32 3.66 -4.26
N TYR A 125 -7.77 4.84 -3.94
CA TYR A 125 -6.85 5.02 -2.81
C TYR A 125 -7.47 4.67 -1.46
N ARG A 126 -8.70 5.14 -1.20
CA ARG A 126 -9.37 4.89 0.10
C ARG A 126 -9.69 3.41 0.27
N GLU A 127 -10.13 2.76 -0.80
CA GLU A 127 -10.36 1.32 -0.86
C GLU A 127 -9.08 0.53 -0.63
N PHE A 128 -7.95 1.02 -1.17
CA PHE A 128 -6.64 0.42 -0.95
C PHE A 128 -6.22 0.51 0.52
N VAL A 129 -6.24 1.70 1.12
CA VAL A 129 -5.89 1.86 2.55
C VAL A 129 -6.79 0.99 3.44
N ARG A 130 -8.10 0.99 3.19
CA ARG A 130 -9.03 0.13 3.94
C ARG A 130 -8.73 -1.37 3.74
N GLY A 131 -8.39 -1.77 2.52
CA GLY A 131 -8.03 -3.16 2.21
C GLY A 131 -6.81 -3.64 2.98
N LEU A 132 -5.77 -2.80 3.08
CA LEU A 132 -4.56 -3.10 3.86
C LEU A 132 -4.89 -3.30 5.35
N ASN A 133 -5.68 -2.39 5.95
CA ASN A 133 -6.11 -2.54 7.35
C ASN A 133 -6.91 -3.82 7.58
N ASN A 134 -7.85 -4.13 6.67
CA ASN A 134 -8.63 -5.36 6.77
C ASN A 134 -7.76 -6.64 6.68
N MET A 135 -6.69 -6.63 5.88
CA MET A 135 -5.75 -7.76 5.82
C MET A 135 -5.02 -7.94 7.15
N LEU A 136 -4.58 -6.84 7.77
CA LEU A 136 -3.90 -6.84 9.08
C LEU A 136 -4.84 -7.28 10.23
N GLU A 137 -6.11 -6.86 10.22
CA GLU A 137 -7.08 -7.18 11.28
C GLU A 137 -7.54 -8.65 11.26
N LYS A 138 -7.73 -9.23 10.07
CA LYS A 138 -8.19 -10.63 9.91
C LYS A 138 -7.23 -11.65 10.50
N THR A 139 -5.96 -11.29 10.66
CA THR A 139 -4.92 -12.14 11.23
C THR A 139 -4.98 -12.12 12.75
N ASN A 140 -5.12 -10.94 13.34
CA ASN A 140 -5.21 -10.79 14.80
C ASN A 140 -6.45 -11.49 15.41
N ALA A 141 -7.54 -11.60 14.65
CA ALA A 141 -8.76 -12.30 15.08
C ALA A 141 -8.63 -13.84 15.10
N LYS A 142 -7.61 -14.40 14.42
CA LYS A 142 -7.35 -15.85 14.44
C LYS A 142 -6.49 -16.27 15.64
N GLU A 143 -5.62 -15.39 16.14
CA GLU A 143 -4.74 -15.69 17.28
C GLU A 143 -5.44 -15.57 18.65
N THR A 144 -6.65 -15.00 18.70
CA THR A 144 -7.42 -14.84 19.96
C THR A 144 -8.44 -15.95 20.22
N ASN A 145 -8.51 -16.98 19.35
CA ASN A 145 -9.47 -18.08 19.43
C ASN A 145 -8.80 -19.47 19.51
N GLU A 146 -7.59 -19.56 20.06
CA GLU A 146 -6.94 -20.82 20.46
C GLU A 146 -6.67 -20.85 21.98
#